data_AF-A0AAD9UW51-F1
#
_entry.id   AF-A0AAD9UW51-F1
#
_cell.length_a   1.000
_cell.length_b   1.000
_cell.length_c   1.000
_cell.angle_alpha   90.00
_cell.angle_beta   90.00
_cell.angle_gamma   90.00
#
_symmetry.space_group_name_H-M   'P 1'
#
loop_
_entity.id
_entity.type
_entity.pdbx_description
1 polymer ?
#
loop_
_entity_poly.entity_id
_entity_poly.type
_entity_poly.pdbx_seq_one_letter_code
_entity_poly.pdbx_strand_id
1 'polypeptide(L)'
;MRECHKHILQRRIVELVKDLEPGPLLLYLYSKKVIDEDDMDEIQSYNLRRTMSKELILKLMKKGPQAFSNLVDGLKNKQPFLACSLLQEENKRLSEIEIELENLKIETEELKTKLQCFERLQNKRLSELEIELENLEMEREQLKTKLQRFEENEQLRPLSSLESSKDDFEEPFDYSSGRQSPRVECTGTSRCQKSRTSTRLRNEASQSREYHFRCEEDFDTKGVIHYLGFNAGVNMWRNPARVPSSGVKVTYCDKNGRGDPENILEYFNPGNSSTRSGWCLDLGDNYTLRLTDYTLRQLGSNDRNFLQNFEILGKLGAKDDWHVVGRHHQVDWRSQRFTHRFLGNKDLSYKTKTWSVEGELRAYRQFKIVPMKDRSTSVPGTHAMSLAGIELYGVLSVPYLD
;
A
#
# COMPACT_ATOMS: atom_id res chain seq x y z
N MET A 1 -24.07 -32.19 -10.69
CA MET A 1 -24.51 -31.29 -9.61
C MET A 1 -23.61 -30.06 -9.67
N ARG A 2 -24.14 -28.86 -9.42
CA ARG A 2 -23.30 -27.64 -9.40
C ARG A 2 -22.28 -27.70 -8.27
N GLU A 3 -21.16 -27.02 -8.43
CA GLU A 3 -20.06 -27.10 -7.45
C GLU A 3 -20.46 -26.50 -6.08
N CYS A 4 -21.22 -25.40 -6.09
CA CYS A 4 -21.79 -24.82 -4.87
C CYS A 4 -22.69 -25.81 -4.10
N HIS A 5 -23.49 -26.59 -4.81
CA HIS A 5 -24.36 -27.61 -4.23
C HIS A 5 -23.57 -28.78 -3.63
N LYS A 6 -22.48 -29.20 -4.29
CA LYS A 6 -21.57 -30.20 -3.73
C LYS A 6 -20.93 -29.72 -2.43
N HIS A 7 -20.50 -28.46 -2.38
CA HIS A 7 -19.90 -27.86 -1.18
C HIS A 7 -20.89 -27.79 -0.01
N ILE A 8 -22.16 -27.47 -0.27
CA ILE A 8 -23.23 -27.51 0.74
C ILE A 8 -23.36 -28.93 1.32
N LEU A 9 -23.45 -29.94 0.45
CA LEU A 9 -23.56 -31.34 0.89
C LEU A 9 -22.31 -31.82 1.65
N GLN A 10 -21.11 -31.43 1.23
CA GLN A 10 -19.86 -31.77 1.92
C GLN A 10 -19.80 -31.17 3.33
N ARG A 11 -20.15 -29.89 3.49
CA ARG A 11 -20.14 -29.23 4.80
C ARG A 11 -21.15 -29.86 5.77
N ARG A 12 -22.31 -30.26 5.27
CA ARG A 12 -23.41 -30.80 6.09
C ARG A 12 -23.43 -32.33 6.13
N ILE A 13 -22.45 -33.02 5.55
CA ILE A 13 -22.48 -34.48 5.39
C ILE A 13 -22.66 -35.22 6.72
N VAL A 14 -22.03 -34.73 7.79
CA VAL A 14 -22.12 -35.34 9.13
C VAL A 14 -23.53 -35.24 9.69
N GLU A 15 -24.16 -34.08 9.57
CA GLU A 15 -25.53 -33.82 10.04
C GLU A 15 -26.55 -34.57 9.18
N LEU A 16 -26.37 -34.53 7.86
CA LEU A 16 -27.21 -35.26 6.91
C LEU A 16 -27.18 -36.76 7.21
N VAL A 17 -26.00 -37.37 7.34
CA VAL A 17 -25.88 -38.81 7.60
C VAL A 17 -26.52 -39.22 8.93
N LYS A 18 -26.52 -38.32 9.93
CA LYS A 18 -27.08 -38.58 11.25
C LYS A 18 -28.60 -38.75 11.20
N ASP A 19 -29.29 -37.95 10.39
CA ASP A 19 -30.76 -37.83 10.44
C ASP A 19 -31.47 -38.21 9.11
N LEU A 20 -30.73 -38.43 8.02
CA LEU A 20 -31.27 -38.85 6.71
C LEU A 20 -31.74 -40.30 6.75
N GLU A 21 -32.96 -40.54 6.26
CA GLU A 21 -33.57 -41.86 6.08
C GLU A 21 -33.62 -42.20 4.58
N PRO A 22 -32.71 -43.07 4.09
CA PRO A 22 -32.47 -43.22 2.66
C PRO A 22 -33.58 -44.02 1.94
N GLY A 23 -34.24 -44.97 2.61
CA GLY A 23 -35.21 -45.87 1.98
C GLY A 23 -36.33 -45.15 1.20
N PRO A 24 -37.12 -44.27 1.84
CA PRO A 24 -38.17 -43.52 1.16
C PRO A 24 -37.67 -42.56 0.06
N LEU A 25 -36.40 -42.15 0.16
CA LEU A 25 -35.78 -41.19 -0.74
C LEU A 25 -35.19 -41.86 -1.99
N LEU A 26 -34.69 -43.10 -1.88
CA LEU A 26 -34.14 -43.88 -2.99
C LEU A 26 -35.17 -44.10 -4.10
N LEU A 27 -36.37 -44.57 -3.73
CA LEU A 27 -37.49 -44.76 -4.68
C LEU A 27 -37.83 -43.46 -5.41
N TYR A 28 -37.86 -42.34 -4.68
CA TYR A 28 -38.11 -41.02 -5.28
C TYR A 28 -37.01 -40.63 -6.27
N LEU A 29 -35.75 -40.74 -5.88
CA LEU A 29 -34.59 -40.36 -6.71
C LEU A 29 -34.46 -41.23 -7.95
N TYR A 30 -34.81 -42.52 -7.86
CA TYR A 30 -34.88 -43.43 -8.99
C TYR A 30 -36.01 -43.07 -9.95
N SER A 31 -37.21 -42.76 -9.43
CA SER A 31 -38.32 -42.28 -10.27
C SER A 31 -37.98 -41.00 -11.05
N LYS A 32 -37.10 -40.17 -10.49
CA LYS A 32 -36.57 -38.94 -11.12
C LYS A 32 -35.36 -39.18 -12.02
N LYS A 33 -34.95 -40.44 -12.22
CA LYS A 33 -33.78 -40.86 -13.00
C LYS A 33 -32.48 -40.17 -12.54
N VAL A 34 -32.37 -39.88 -11.25
CA VAL A 34 -31.17 -39.28 -10.66
C VAL A 34 -30.15 -40.35 -10.30
N ILE A 35 -30.64 -41.48 -9.78
CA ILE A 35 -29.88 -42.70 -9.51
C ILE A 35 -30.43 -43.82 -10.40
N ASP A 36 -29.58 -44.78 -10.74
CA ASP A 36 -29.91 -45.97 -11.54
C ASP A 36 -30.19 -47.19 -10.64
N GLU A 37 -30.48 -48.33 -11.26
CA GLU A 37 -30.75 -49.60 -10.56
C GLU A 37 -29.50 -50.09 -9.82
N ASP A 38 -28.34 -50.03 -10.46
CA ASP A 38 -27.04 -50.39 -9.86
C ASP A 38 -26.74 -49.55 -8.61
N ASP A 39 -26.95 -48.22 -8.66
CA ASP A 39 -26.81 -47.36 -7.50
C ASP A 39 -27.77 -47.74 -6.37
N MET A 40 -29.01 -48.08 -6.71
CA MET A 40 -30.02 -48.43 -5.71
C MET A 40 -29.64 -49.72 -5.00
N ASP A 41 -29.26 -50.75 -5.75
CA ASP A 41 -28.83 -52.04 -5.22
C ASP A 41 -27.57 -51.90 -4.36
N GLU A 42 -26.58 -51.13 -4.83
CA GLU A 42 -25.36 -50.86 -4.08
C GLU A 42 -25.68 -50.16 -2.75
N ILE A 43 -26.51 -49.11 -2.76
CA ILE A 43 -26.88 -48.40 -1.53
C ILE A 43 -27.67 -49.31 -0.59
N GLN A 44 -28.57 -50.14 -1.11
CA GLN A 44 -29.39 -51.07 -0.31
C GLN A 44 -28.60 -52.26 0.23
N SER A 45 -27.46 -52.60 -0.37
CA SER A 45 -26.57 -53.67 0.13
C SER A 45 -25.96 -53.37 1.51
N TYR A 46 -25.90 -52.10 1.90
CA TYR A 46 -25.38 -51.70 3.21
C TYR A 46 -26.43 -51.93 4.32
N ASN A 47 -26.00 -52.61 5.39
CA ASN A 47 -26.85 -52.96 6.53
C ASN A 47 -27.12 -51.82 7.53
N LEU A 48 -26.31 -50.75 7.49
CA LEU A 48 -26.40 -49.63 8.42
C LEU A 48 -26.98 -48.40 7.73
N ARG A 49 -28.08 -47.88 8.27
CA ARG A 49 -28.75 -46.67 7.79
C ARG A 49 -27.81 -45.49 7.56
N ARG A 50 -26.84 -45.26 8.47
CA ARG A 50 -25.83 -44.19 8.32
C ARG A 50 -24.91 -44.41 7.13
N THR A 51 -24.50 -45.65 6.86
CA THR A 51 -23.65 -45.99 5.72
C THR A 51 -24.43 -45.80 4.43
N MET A 52 -25.67 -46.29 4.37
CA MET A 52 -26.58 -46.05 3.25
C MET A 52 -26.75 -44.55 2.97
N SER A 53 -27.01 -43.75 4.01
CA SER A 53 -27.17 -42.29 3.90
C SER A 53 -25.91 -41.61 3.38
N LYS A 54 -24.73 -42.04 3.84
CA LYS A 54 -23.45 -41.49 3.39
C LYS A 54 -23.22 -41.81 1.92
N GLU A 55 -23.40 -43.07 1.52
CA GLU A 55 -23.18 -43.50 0.13
C GLU A 55 -24.18 -42.86 -0.82
N LEU A 56 -25.44 -42.70 -0.41
CA LEU A 56 -26.44 -41.95 -1.17
C LEU A 56 -25.97 -40.52 -1.46
N ILE A 57 -25.50 -39.78 -0.45
CA ILE A 57 -25.02 -38.41 -0.64
C ILE A 57 -23.78 -38.36 -1.54
N LEU A 58 -22.82 -39.28 -1.36
CA LEU A 58 -21.61 -39.34 -2.17
C LEU A 58 -21.91 -39.66 -3.65
N LYS A 59 -22.84 -40.58 -3.91
CA LYS A 59 -23.31 -40.87 -5.27
C LYS A 59 -24.01 -39.67 -5.88
N LEU A 60 -24.93 -39.03 -5.15
CA LEU A 60 -25.65 -37.84 -5.64
C LEU A 60 -24.72 -36.69 -6.04
N MET A 61 -23.62 -36.48 -5.32
CA MET A 61 -22.62 -35.46 -5.67
C MET A 61 -21.94 -35.70 -7.03
N LYS A 62 -21.91 -36.96 -7.50
CA LYS A 62 -21.39 -37.34 -8.82
C LYS A 62 -22.43 -37.28 -9.93
N LYS A 63 -23.72 -37.16 -9.59
CA LYS A 63 -24.83 -37.13 -10.57
C LYS A 63 -25.01 -35.75 -11.21
N GLY A 64 -25.91 -35.66 -12.19
CA GLY A 64 -26.15 -34.48 -13.03
C GLY A 64 -26.58 -33.20 -12.28
N PRO A 65 -26.74 -32.06 -12.99
CA PRO A 65 -27.04 -30.76 -12.38
C PRO A 65 -28.35 -30.74 -11.56
N GLN A 66 -29.32 -31.59 -11.92
CA GLN A 66 -30.62 -31.71 -11.24
C GLN A 66 -30.60 -32.59 -9.99
N ALA A 67 -29.47 -33.19 -9.63
CA ALA A 67 -29.41 -34.11 -8.48
C ALA A 67 -29.70 -33.40 -7.15
N PHE A 68 -29.25 -32.16 -6.97
CA PHE A 68 -29.47 -31.40 -5.74
C PHE A 68 -30.92 -30.92 -5.61
N SER A 69 -31.52 -30.37 -6.67
CA SER A 69 -32.92 -29.93 -6.68
C SER A 69 -33.85 -31.11 -6.38
N ASN A 70 -33.66 -32.25 -7.05
CA ASN A 70 -34.43 -33.46 -6.80
C ASN A 70 -34.20 -34.03 -5.39
N LEU A 71 -32.98 -33.95 -4.84
CA LEU A 71 -32.71 -34.32 -3.44
C LEU A 71 -33.54 -33.44 -2.49
N VAL A 72 -33.47 -32.12 -2.65
CA VAL A 72 -34.21 -31.18 -1.80
C VAL A 72 -35.72 -31.40 -1.93
N ASP A 73 -36.24 -31.64 -3.13
CA ASP A 73 -37.67 -31.90 -3.35
C ASP A 73 -38.14 -33.25 -2.77
N GLY A 74 -37.30 -34.28 -2.84
CA GLY A 74 -37.55 -35.55 -2.15
C GLY A 74 -37.57 -35.36 -0.64
N LEU A 75 -36.64 -34.58 -0.10
CA LEU A 75 -36.58 -34.25 1.32
C LEU A 75 -37.75 -33.37 1.78
N LYS A 76 -38.22 -32.41 0.99
CA LYS A 76 -39.39 -31.58 1.36
C LYS A 76 -40.63 -32.43 1.69
N ASN A 77 -40.80 -33.55 0.98
CA ASN A 77 -41.97 -34.42 1.15
C ASN A 77 -41.77 -35.46 2.25
N LYS A 78 -40.55 -35.94 2.48
CA LYS A 78 -40.27 -37.07 3.39
C LYS A 78 -39.60 -36.63 4.70
N GLN A 79 -38.70 -35.66 4.64
CA GLN A 79 -37.89 -35.16 5.75
C GLN A 79 -37.71 -33.62 5.68
N PRO A 80 -38.78 -32.84 5.92
CA PRO A 80 -38.79 -31.40 5.63
C PRO A 80 -37.73 -30.60 6.39
N PHE A 81 -37.36 -31.05 7.60
CA PHE A 81 -36.34 -30.40 8.42
C PHE A 81 -34.95 -30.43 7.75
N LEU A 82 -34.60 -31.53 7.07
CA LEU A 82 -33.36 -31.63 6.30
C LEU A 82 -33.40 -30.74 5.05
N ALA A 83 -34.54 -30.69 4.37
CA ALA A 83 -34.72 -29.79 3.23
C ALA A 83 -34.56 -28.31 3.65
N CYS A 84 -35.16 -27.92 4.78
CA CYS A 84 -35.03 -26.57 5.32
C CYS A 84 -33.58 -26.22 5.66
N SER A 85 -32.85 -27.14 6.32
CA SER A 85 -31.43 -26.98 6.63
C SER A 85 -30.57 -26.76 5.38
N LEU A 86 -30.80 -27.53 4.31
CA LEU A 86 -30.07 -27.38 3.05
C LEU A 86 -30.39 -26.06 2.33
N LEU A 87 -31.66 -25.65 2.31
CA LEU A 87 -32.09 -24.38 1.71
C LEU A 87 -31.55 -23.17 2.49
N GLN A 88 -31.47 -23.25 3.82
CA GLN A 88 -30.85 -22.22 4.64
C GLN A 88 -29.37 -22.04 4.31
N GLU A 89 -28.64 -23.14 4.12
CA GLU A 89 -27.22 -23.09 3.75
C GLU A 89 -27.04 -22.52 2.33
N GLU A 90 -27.92 -22.88 1.39
CA GLU A 90 -27.93 -22.31 0.02
C GLU A 90 -28.17 -20.80 0.06
N ASN A 91 -29.16 -20.34 0.83
CA ASN A 91 -29.46 -18.91 0.99
C ASN A 91 -28.32 -18.15 1.66
N LYS A 92 -27.70 -18.73 2.69
CA LYS A 92 -26.52 -18.14 3.33
C LYS A 92 -25.38 -17.97 2.32
N ARG A 93 -25.10 -19.00 1.51
CA ARG A 93 -24.09 -18.93 0.47
C ARG A 93 -24.41 -17.89 -0.61
N LEU A 94 -25.68 -17.74 -0.98
CA LEU A 94 -26.10 -16.69 -1.91
C LEU A 94 -25.84 -15.30 -1.33
N SER A 95 -26.19 -15.06 -0.06
CA SER A 95 -25.91 -13.77 0.60
C SER A 95 -24.41 -13.46 0.71
N GLU A 96 -23.57 -14.47 0.94
CA GLU A 96 -22.10 -14.31 0.94
C GLU A 96 -21.59 -13.90 -0.45
N ILE A 97 -22.12 -14.50 -1.52
CA ILE A 97 -21.76 -14.17 -2.91
C ILE A 97 -22.24 -12.76 -3.29
N GLU A 98 -23.43 -12.35 -2.85
CA GLU A 98 -23.95 -11.00 -3.10
C GLU A 98 -23.05 -9.92 -2.48
N ILE A 99 -22.56 -10.16 -1.25
CA ILE A 99 -21.60 -9.27 -0.59
C ILE A 99 -20.27 -9.23 -1.34
N GLU A 100 -19.74 -10.38 -1.75
CA GLU A 100 -18.51 -10.46 -2.55
C GLU A 100 -18.64 -9.72 -3.89
N LEU A 101 -19.77 -9.88 -4.58
CA LEU A 101 -20.07 -9.17 -5.82
C LEU A 101 -20.13 -7.66 -5.62
N GLU A 102 -20.73 -7.19 -4.54
CA GLU A 102 -20.82 -5.75 -4.26
C GLU A 102 -19.44 -5.15 -3.95
N ASN A 103 -18.61 -5.85 -3.16
CA ASN A 103 -17.24 -5.43 -2.91
C ASN A 103 -16.41 -5.35 -4.20
N LEU A 104 -16.55 -6.35 -5.09
CA LEU A 104 -15.85 -6.34 -6.38
C LEU A 104 -16.30 -5.18 -7.28
N LYS A 105 -17.59 -4.81 -7.28
CA LYS A 105 -18.06 -3.64 -8.03
C LYS A 105 -17.43 -2.35 -7.50
N ILE A 106 -17.34 -2.19 -6.19
CA ILE A 106 -16.68 -1.03 -5.56
C ILE A 106 -15.23 -0.95 -6.00
N GLU A 107 -14.49 -2.06 -5.92
CA GLU A 107 -13.08 -2.13 -6.37
C GLU A 107 -12.94 -1.80 -7.86
N THR A 108 -13.87 -2.25 -8.69
CA THR A 108 -13.85 -1.98 -10.14
C THR A 108 -14.05 -0.49 -10.43
N GLU A 109 -14.97 0.19 -9.73
CA GLU A 109 -15.18 1.63 -9.89
C GLU A 109 -13.99 2.43 -9.32
N GLU A 110 -13.37 2.00 -8.22
CA GLU A 110 -12.12 2.59 -7.73
C GLU A 110 -10.98 2.48 -8.75
N LEU A 111 -10.80 1.31 -9.38
CA LEU A 111 -9.76 1.13 -10.41
C LEU A 111 -10.04 1.99 -11.64
N LYS A 112 -11.31 2.12 -12.04
CA LYS A 112 -11.73 2.97 -13.15
C LYS A 112 -11.48 4.46 -12.89
N THR A 113 -11.75 4.94 -11.68
CA THR A 113 -11.44 6.34 -11.31
C THR A 113 -9.93 6.59 -11.25
N LYS A 114 -9.15 5.64 -10.73
CA LYS A 114 -7.68 5.68 -10.77
C LYS A 114 -7.15 5.74 -12.21
N LEU A 115 -7.70 4.91 -13.11
CA LEU A 115 -7.33 4.91 -14.52
C LEU A 115 -7.61 6.27 -15.18
N GLN A 116 -8.79 6.85 -14.96
CA GLN A 116 -9.13 8.19 -15.46
C GLN A 116 -8.18 9.27 -14.93
N CYS A 117 -7.76 9.18 -13.67
CA CYS A 117 -6.79 10.12 -13.11
C CYS A 117 -5.42 9.99 -13.79
N PHE A 118 -4.97 8.75 -14.01
CA PHE A 118 -3.71 8.48 -14.70
C PHE A 118 -3.71 9.01 -16.13
N GLU A 119 -4.79 8.79 -16.89
CA GLU A 119 -4.96 9.34 -18.24
C GLU A 119 -4.87 10.86 -18.26
N ARG A 120 -5.53 11.54 -17.31
CA ARG A 120 -5.44 13.01 -17.19
C ARG A 120 -4.02 13.49 -16.92
N LEU A 121 -3.28 12.77 -16.07
CA LEU A 121 -1.90 13.12 -15.74
C LEU A 121 -0.96 12.94 -16.95
N GLN A 122 -1.14 11.85 -17.70
CA GLN A 122 -0.42 11.60 -18.95
C GLN A 122 -0.69 12.72 -19.97
N ASN A 123 -1.95 13.09 -20.17
CA ASN A 123 -2.33 14.16 -21.09
C ASN A 123 -1.76 15.52 -20.67
N LYS A 124 -1.74 15.83 -19.37
CA LYS A 124 -1.11 17.05 -18.86
C LYS A 124 0.39 17.07 -19.18
N ARG A 125 1.09 15.96 -18.93
CA ARG A 125 2.52 15.87 -19.20
C ARG A 125 2.85 15.95 -20.69
N LEU A 126 2.01 15.36 -21.55
CA LEU A 126 2.11 15.52 -23.00
C LEU A 126 1.99 16.99 -23.40
N SER A 127 0.99 17.71 -22.86
CA SER A 127 0.82 19.14 -23.17
C SER A 127 2.00 20.02 -22.70
N GLU A 128 2.62 19.69 -21.55
CA GLU A 128 3.80 20.40 -21.06
C GLU A 128 5.01 20.18 -21.98
N LEU A 129 5.21 18.95 -22.46
CA LEU A 129 6.29 18.61 -23.40
C LEU A 129 6.09 19.25 -24.78
N GLU A 130 4.84 19.34 -25.26
CA GLU A 130 4.51 20.02 -26.51
C GLU A 130 4.90 21.51 -26.45
N ILE A 131 4.60 22.19 -25.34
CA ILE A 131 4.98 23.60 -25.13
C ILE A 131 6.52 23.74 -25.07
N GLU A 132 7.21 22.81 -24.41
CA GLU A 132 8.67 22.85 -24.31
C GLU A 132 9.34 22.65 -25.67
N LEU A 133 8.84 21.72 -26.48
CA LEU A 133 9.30 21.51 -27.85
C LEU A 133 9.12 22.76 -28.72
N GLU A 134 7.96 23.42 -28.66
CA GLU A 134 7.70 24.65 -29.43
C GLU A 134 8.67 25.78 -29.03
N ASN A 135 8.95 25.94 -27.73
CA ASN A 135 9.92 26.93 -27.26
C ASN A 135 11.35 26.65 -27.76
N LEU A 136 11.77 25.39 -27.74
CA LEU A 136 13.08 24.98 -28.25
C LEU A 136 13.20 25.17 -29.76
N GLU A 137 12.13 24.92 -30.52
CA GLU A 137 12.08 25.20 -31.96
C GLU A 137 12.24 26.70 -32.24
N MET A 138 11.57 27.56 -31.47
CA MET A 138 11.77 29.01 -31.58
C MET A 138 13.20 29.45 -31.27
N GLU A 139 13.83 28.92 -30.21
CA GLU A 139 15.23 29.21 -29.89
C GLU A 139 16.19 28.75 -31.00
N ARG A 140 15.94 27.55 -31.57
CA ARG A 140 16.74 27.04 -32.68
C ARG A 140 16.69 27.97 -33.89
N GLU A 141 15.51 28.47 -34.26
CA GLU A 141 15.37 29.41 -35.38
C GLU A 141 16.02 30.77 -35.09
N GLN A 142 15.94 31.26 -33.85
CA GLN A 142 16.66 32.47 -33.45
C GLN A 142 18.19 32.29 -33.55
N LEU A 143 18.72 31.16 -33.08
CA LEU A 143 20.15 30.85 -33.18
C LEU A 143 20.60 30.69 -34.63
N LYS A 144 19.79 30.04 -35.46
CA LYS A 144 20.04 29.90 -36.90
C LYS A 144 20.14 31.26 -37.59
N THR A 145 19.22 32.17 -37.26
CA THR A 145 19.25 33.55 -37.78
C THR A 145 20.49 34.32 -37.32
N LYS A 146 20.90 34.14 -36.06
CA LYS A 146 22.14 34.75 -35.53
C LYS A 146 23.39 34.20 -36.20
N LEU A 147 23.43 32.89 -36.46
CA LEU A 147 24.54 32.22 -37.14
C LEU A 147 24.71 32.78 -38.56
N GLN A 148 23.60 32.88 -39.31
CA GLN A 148 23.60 33.44 -40.66
C GLN A 148 24.12 34.88 -40.70
N ARG A 149 23.72 35.73 -39.74
CA ARG A 149 24.25 37.10 -39.62
C ARG A 149 25.75 37.13 -39.27
N PHE A 150 26.23 36.16 -38.52
CA PHE A 150 27.65 36.07 -38.18
C PHE A 150 28.48 35.69 -39.40
N GLU A 151 28.03 34.70 -40.18
CA GLU A 151 28.64 34.30 -41.45
C GLU A 151 28.65 35.45 -42.48
N GLU A 152 27.56 36.21 -42.60
CA GLU A 152 27.48 37.40 -43.45
C GLU A 152 28.44 38.51 -43.01
N ASN A 153 28.58 38.74 -41.69
CA ASN A 153 29.52 39.72 -41.14
C ASN A 153 31.00 39.29 -41.26
N GLU A 154 31.27 37.99 -41.28
CA GLU A 154 32.63 37.46 -41.47
C GLU A 154 33.07 37.58 -42.93
N GLN A 155 32.15 37.41 -43.89
CA GLN A 155 32.42 37.69 -45.32
C GLN A 155 32.59 39.19 -45.65
N LEU A 156 32.17 40.10 -44.76
CA LEU A 156 32.27 41.55 -44.93
C LEU A 156 33.52 42.19 -44.32
N ARG A 157 34.47 41.43 -43.74
CA ARG A 157 35.80 41.97 -43.38
C ARG A 157 36.75 41.90 -44.58
N PRO A 158 37.21 43.03 -45.13
CA PRO A 158 38.33 43.02 -46.06
C PRO A 158 39.60 42.56 -45.34
N LEU A 159 40.30 41.56 -45.90
CA LEU A 159 41.68 41.18 -45.58
C LEU A 159 42.68 42.29 -45.98
N SER A 160 42.49 43.52 -45.48
CA SER A 160 43.33 44.66 -45.82
C SER A 160 43.52 45.63 -44.66
N SER A 161 44.10 45.17 -43.55
CA SER A 161 44.75 46.06 -42.56
C SER A 161 45.45 45.29 -41.43
N LEU A 162 46.18 44.22 -41.77
CA LEU A 162 47.07 43.57 -40.81
C LEU A 162 48.49 43.40 -41.38
N GLU A 163 49.10 44.48 -41.81
CA GLU A 163 50.56 44.57 -41.91
C GLU A 163 51.02 45.95 -41.43
N SER A 164 52.18 45.95 -40.77
CA SER A 164 52.94 47.09 -40.27
C SER A 164 52.60 47.62 -38.87
N SER A 165 53.15 46.96 -37.85
CA SER A 165 54.14 47.61 -36.96
C SER A 165 54.74 46.54 -36.03
N LYS A 166 55.85 45.93 -36.47
CA LYS A 166 56.91 45.53 -35.54
C LYS A 166 57.66 46.81 -35.24
N ASP A 167 57.68 47.25 -34.00
CA ASP A 167 58.84 47.86 -33.34
C ASP A 167 58.49 48.15 -31.87
N ASP A 168 59.51 47.91 -31.05
CA ASP A 168 59.74 48.40 -29.68
C ASP A 168 58.85 47.88 -28.54
N PHE A 169 59.31 46.79 -27.92
CA PHE A 169 59.00 46.46 -26.53
C PHE A 169 60.31 46.50 -25.72
N GLU A 170 60.65 47.68 -25.21
CA GLU A 170 61.49 47.80 -24.01
C GLU A 170 60.58 47.66 -22.78
N GLU A 171 60.97 46.73 -21.91
CA GLU A 171 60.61 46.62 -20.49
C GLU A 171 61.03 47.90 -19.71
N PRO A 172 60.75 48.13 -18.39
CA PRO A 172 60.02 47.31 -17.39
C PRO A 172 59.24 48.10 -16.28
N PHE A 173 58.66 47.37 -15.29
CA PHE A 173 58.24 47.81 -13.92
C PHE A 173 57.13 48.92 -13.84
N ASP A 174 56.32 49.15 -12.80
CA ASP A 174 56.30 48.74 -11.40
C ASP A 174 54.89 48.95 -10.78
N TYR A 175 54.70 48.28 -9.64
CA TYR A 175 53.81 48.46 -8.50
C TYR A 175 52.82 49.67 -8.37
N SER A 176 51.61 49.30 -7.95
CA SER A 176 50.85 49.83 -6.79
C SER A 176 50.06 51.15 -6.82
N SER A 177 48.95 51.08 -6.05
CA SER A 177 48.09 52.15 -5.53
C SER A 177 47.19 52.84 -6.56
N GLY A 178 45.92 53.14 -6.32
CA GLY A 178 45.19 53.29 -5.07
C GLY A 178 44.40 54.59 -5.15
N ARG A 179 43.11 54.51 -4.85
CA ARG A 179 42.17 55.58 -4.44
C ARG A 179 41.43 56.40 -5.50
N GLN A 180 40.16 56.56 -5.11
CA GLN A 180 39.31 57.77 -5.12
C GLN A 180 38.30 57.94 -6.26
N SER A 181 37.04 57.72 -5.85
CA SER A 181 35.80 58.22 -6.45
C SER A 181 35.84 59.72 -6.75
N PRO A 182 34.93 60.18 -7.63
CA PRO A 182 34.09 61.32 -7.25
C PRO A 182 32.59 60.99 -7.28
N ARG A 183 31.92 61.43 -6.22
CA ARG A 183 30.47 61.71 -6.16
C ARG A 183 30.06 62.66 -7.27
N VAL A 184 28.91 62.40 -7.90
CA VAL A 184 28.08 63.44 -8.50
C VAL A 184 26.66 63.25 -7.97
N GLU A 185 26.20 64.24 -7.20
CA GLU A 185 24.79 64.47 -6.89
C GLU A 185 24.10 65.00 -8.13
N CYS A 186 22.89 64.51 -8.42
CA CYS A 186 21.89 65.26 -9.18
C CYS A 186 20.48 64.91 -8.68
N THR A 187 19.72 65.98 -8.56
CA THR A 187 18.42 66.22 -7.95
C THR A 187 17.23 65.60 -8.71
N GLY A 188 16.08 65.50 -8.02
CA GLY A 188 14.84 64.82 -8.44
C GLY A 188 14.29 65.19 -9.82
N THR A 189 13.44 64.37 -10.43
CA THR A 189 12.07 64.10 -9.97
C THR A 189 11.45 62.95 -10.79
N SER A 190 10.65 62.11 -10.12
CA SER A 190 9.48 61.35 -10.63
C SER A 190 9.60 60.54 -11.93
N ARG A 191 9.53 59.20 -11.86
CA ARG A 191 8.30 58.39 -11.83
C ARG A 191 8.65 56.88 -11.89
N CYS A 192 8.08 56.18 -10.92
CA CYS A 192 7.80 54.74 -10.81
C CYS A 192 7.99 53.89 -12.09
N GLN A 193 8.85 52.87 -12.01
CA GLN A 193 8.46 51.46 -12.24
C GLN A 193 9.59 50.50 -11.85
N LYS A 194 9.40 49.87 -10.68
CA LYS A 194 9.91 48.56 -10.22
C LYS A 194 11.30 48.16 -10.72
N SER A 195 12.33 48.59 -9.97
CA SER A 195 13.68 48.07 -10.12
C SER A 195 13.74 46.58 -9.80
N ARG A 196 14.33 45.85 -10.74
CA ARG A 196 15.00 44.57 -10.56
C ARG A 196 16.05 44.70 -9.45
N THR A 197 15.66 44.41 -8.22
CA THR A 197 16.59 44.22 -7.10
C THR A 197 16.02 43.16 -6.16
N SER A 198 16.17 41.90 -6.57
CA SER A 198 16.19 40.75 -5.65
C SER A 198 16.99 39.59 -6.28
N THR A 199 18.15 39.91 -6.84
CA THR A 199 19.06 38.90 -7.43
C THR A 199 20.20 38.52 -6.48
N ARG A 200 20.06 38.80 -5.19
CA ARG A 200 20.98 38.33 -4.14
C ARG A 200 20.17 38.16 -2.86
N LEU A 201 19.62 36.97 -2.71
CA LEU A 201 19.21 36.24 -1.50
C LEU A 201 18.30 35.08 -1.96
N ARG A 202 18.76 34.26 -2.93
CA ARG A 202 18.23 32.90 -3.04
C ARG A 202 18.97 32.11 -1.97
N ASN A 203 18.31 32.02 -0.82
CA ASN A 203 18.68 31.13 0.24
C ASN A 203 18.90 29.72 -0.32
N GLU A 204 19.94 29.08 0.18
CA GLU A 204 20.33 27.68 0.05
C GLU A 204 19.30 26.73 0.70
N ALA A 205 18.00 26.97 0.48
CA ALA A 205 16.89 26.38 1.24
C ALA A 205 16.00 25.43 0.41
N SER A 206 16.49 24.81 -0.66
CA SER A 206 15.66 23.88 -1.45
C SER A 206 16.45 22.70 -2.04
N GLN A 207 17.29 22.05 -1.22
CA GLN A 207 17.97 20.79 -1.60
C GLN A 207 17.15 19.53 -1.27
N SER A 208 15.92 19.65 -0.77
CA SER A 208 15.04 18.51 -0.51
C SER A 208 13.60 18.78 -0.97
N ARG A 209 12.95 17.78 -1.58
CA ARG A 209 11.51 17.78 -1.87
C ARG A 209 10.75 17.29 -0.64
N GLU A 210 9.69 18.00 -0.28
CA GLU A 210 8.78 17.59 0.79
C GLU A 210 7.47 17.04 0.22
N TYR A 211 7.03 15.90 0.74
CA TYR A 211 5.75 15.27 0.40
C TYR A 211 4.88 15.20 1.65
N HIS A 212 3.63 15.65 1.53
CA HIS A 212 2.69 15.73 2.65
C HIS A 212 1.67 14.59 2.57
N PHE A 213 1.66 13.77 3.61
CA PHE A 213 0.77 12.63 3.79
C PHE A 213 -0.14 12.90 4.97
N ARG A 214 -1.45 12.97 4.73
CA ARG A 214 -2.46 13.22 5.76
C ARG A 214 -3.31 11.98 5.92
N CYS A 215 -3.49 11.56 7.17
CA CYS A 215 -4.40 10.48 7.50
C CYS A 215 -5.85 10.94 7.32
N GLU A 216 -6.65 10.13 6.64
CA GLU A 216 -8.11 10.28 6.56
C GLU A 216 -8.80 9.12 7.28
N GLU A 217 -8.29 7.90 7.09
CA GLU A 217 -8.80 6.69 7.73
C GLU A 217 -7.66 5.71 8.02
N ASP A 218 -7.93 4.73 8.89
CA ASP A 218 -7.00 3.66 9.19
C ASP A 218 -6.57 2.91 7.92
N PHE A 219 -5.26 2.87 7.65
CA PHE A 219 -4.71 2.17 6.47
C PHE A 219 -5.28 2.67 5.14
N ASP A 220 -5.56 3.97 5.03
CA ASP A 220 -5.88 4.59 3.75
C ASP A 220 -4.70 4.54 2.75
N THR A 221 -4.96 4.95 1.50
CA THR A 221 -3.96 4.95 0.42
C THR A 221 -3.10 6.23 0.39
N LYS A 222 -3.08 7.01 1.47
CA LYS A 222 -2.46 8.34 1.56
C LYS A 222 -1.27 8.37 2.52
N GLY A 223 -0.81 7.22 2.98
CA GLY A 223 0.38 7.09 3.81
C GLY A 223 1.70 6.93 3.03
N VAL A 224 2.79 7.06 3.77
CA VAL A 224 4.18 6.99 3.27
C VAL A 224 4.52 5.60 2.75
N ILE A 225 4.16 4.53 3.46
CA ILE A 225 4.49 3.15 3.06
C ILE A 225 3.74 2.80 1.77
N HIS A 226 2.46 3.15 1.69
CA HIS A 226 1.69 3.04 0.44
C HIS A 226 2.39 3.78 -0.72
N TYR A 227 2.79 5.03 -0.53
CA TYR A 227 3.50 5.83 -1.54
C TYR A 227 4.83 5.20 -1.99
N LEU A 228 5.66 4.74 -1.05
CA LEU A 228 6.93 4.09 -1.34
C LEU A 228 6.73 2.77 -2.10
N GLY A 229 5.66 2.03 -1.82
CA GLY A 229 5.40 0.76 -2.49
C GLY A 229 5.07 0.87 -3.97
N PHE A 230 4.45 1.98 -4.39
CA PHE A 230 4.26 2.31 -5.81
C PHE A 230 5.48 2.97 -6.46
N ASN A 231 6.59 3.15 -5.73
CA ASN A 231 7.73 3.96 -6.15
C ASN A 231 7.27 5.34 -6.68
N ALA A 232 6.52 6.08 -5.85
CA ALA A 232 5.93 7.37 -6.22
C ALA A 232 4.94 7.32 -7.41
N GLY A 233 4.28 6.18 -7.64
CA GLY A 233 3.28 6.00 -8.70
C GLY A 233 3.84 5.47 -10.03
N VAL A 234 5.13 5.10 -10.07
CA VAL A 234 5.80 4.63 -11.29
C VAL A 234 5.55 3.13 -11.55
N ASN A 235 5.40 2.32 -10.51
CA ASN A 235 5.34 0.86 -10.61
C ASN A 235 4.06 0.28 -9.99
N MET A 236 3.70 -0.95 -10.36
CA MET A 236 2.76 -1.74 -9.56
C MET A 236 3.26 -1.86 -8.13
N TRP A 237 2.35 -1.78 -7.16
CA TRP A 237 2.70 -1.82 -5.75
C TRP A 237 3.51 -3.07 -5.40
N ARG A 238 4.64 -2.85 -4.73
CA ARG A 238 5.45 -3.89 -4.10
C ARG A 238 5.81 -3.45 -2.70
N ASN A 239 5.99 -4.42 -1.80
CA ASN A 239 6.51 -4.16 -0.46
C ASN A 239 7.85 -3.40 -0.56
N PRO A 240 7.97 -2.17 -0.01
CA PRO A 240 9.18 -1.38 -0.12
C PRO A 240 10.43 -2.10 0.38
N ALA A 241 10.33 -2.90 1.45
CA ALA A 241 11.48 -3.63 1.99
C ALA A 241 11.98 -4.76 1.07
N ARG A 242 11.13 -5.24 0.15
CA ARG A 242 11.47 -6.27 -0.84
C ARG A 242 12.05 -5.70 -2.13
N VAL A 243 12.13 -4.38 -2.25
CA VAL A 243 12.70 -3.68 -3.41
C VAL A 243 14.10 -3.20 -3.04
N PRO A 244 15.18 -3.78 -3.60
CA PRO A 244 16.54 -3.43 -3.20
C PRO A 244 16.89 -1.94 -3.37
N SER A 245 16.29 -1.28 -4.36
CA SER A 245 16.53 0.14 -4.66
C SER A 245 15.79 1.11 -3.74
N SER A 246 14.84 0.66 -2.90
CA SER A 246 14.09 1.55 -1.99
C SER A 246 14.94 2.00 -0.80
N GLY A 247 15.90 1.17 -0.37
CA GLY A 247 16.66 1.38 0.87
C GLY A 247 15.87 1.11 2.16
N VAL A 248 14.55 0.89 2.07
CA VAL A 248 13.68 0.60 3.22
C VAL A 248 14.02 -0.78 3.79
N LYS A 249 14.14 -0.88 5.11
CA LYS A 249 14.44 -2.15 5.80
C LYS A 249 13.59 -2.32 7.03
N VAL A 250 13.14 -3.55 7.28
CA VAL A 250 12.47 -3.91 8.52
C VAL A 250 13.19 -5.06 9.18
N THR A 251 13.39 -4.94 10.48
CA THR A 251 13.96 -5.99 11.32
C THR A 251 13.17 -6.10 12.62
N TYR A 252 13.31 -7.24 13.29
CA TYR A 252 12.99 -7.31 14.71
C TYR A 252 14.09 -6.63 15.51
N CYS A 253 13.72 -6.01 16.63
CA CYS A 253 14.71 -5.34 17.46
C CYS A 253 15.62 -6.31 18.24
N ASP A 254 15.24 -7.60 18.33
CA ASP A 254 16.09 -8.72 18.71
C ASP A 254 16.04 -9.85 17.66
N LYS A 255 16.82 -10.91 17.85
CA LYS A 255 16.85 -12.06 16.94
C LYS A 255 15.74 -13.11 17.20
N ASN A 256 14.75 -12.81 18.04
CA ASN A 256 13.77 -13.80 18.53
C ASN A 256 12.36 -13.62 17.95
N GLY A 257 12.23 -12.96 16.79
CA GLY A 257 10.96 -12.89 16.07
C GLY A 257 10.62 -14.18 15.32
N ARG A 258 9.33 -14.37 15.02
CA ARG A 258 8.81 -15.43 14.15
C ARG A 258 8.14 -14.82 12.93
N GLY A 259 8.39 -15.42 11.76
CA GLY A 259 7.91 -14.89 10.49
C GLY A 259 8.92 -13.95 9.85
N ASP A 260 8.53 -13.39 8.72
CA ASP A 260 9.32 -12.42 7.97
C ASP A 260 9.00 -10.99 8.48
N PRO A 261 9.96 -10.23 9.04
CA PRO A 261 9.71 -8.88 9.52
C PRO A 261 9.20 -7.93 8.42
N GLU A 262 9.52 -8.18 7.15
CA GLU A 262 9.07 -7.35 6.04
C GLU A 262 7.55 -7.44 5.83
N ASN A 263 6.89 -8.47 6.37
CA ASN A 263 5.44 -8.61 6.31
C ASN A 263 4.68 -7.44 6.97
N ILE A 264 5.32 -6.66 7.86
CA ILE A 264 4.70 -5.46 8.44
C ILE A 264 4.48 -4.36 7.40
N LEU A 265 5.14 -4.41 6.25
CA LEU A 265 4.93 -3.48 5.14
C LEU A 265 4.05 -4.08 4.03
N GLU A 266 3.47 -5.26 4.25
CA GLU A 266 2.50 -5.84 3.31
C GLU A 266 1.15 -5.13 3.41
N TYR A 267 0.84 -4.34 2.38
CA TYR A 267 -0.36 -3.51 2.38
C TYR A 267 -1.62 -4.32 1.99
N PHE A 268 -1.53 -5.08 0.90
CA PHE A 268 -2.66 -5.84 0.32
C PHE A 268 -2.75 -7.30 0.77
N ASN A 269 -1.70 -7.90 1.30
CA ASN A 269 -1.73 -9.30 1.74
C ASN A 269 -1.03 -9.43 3.10
N PRO A 270 -1.71 -9.07 4.21
CA PRO A 270 -1.08 -9.05 5.52
C PRO A 270 -0.53 -10.42 5.90
N GLY A 271 0.78 -10.48 6.13
CA GLY A 271 1.47 -11.68 6.59
C GLY A 271 1.49 -11.78 8.11
N ASN A 272 1.58 -13.01 8.63
CA ASN A 272 1.71 -13.22 10.07
C ASN A 272 3.18 -13.19 10.49
N SER A 273 3.52 -12.21 11.32
CA SER A 273 4.85 -12.04 11.89
C SER A 273 4.72 -11.51 13.31
N SER A 274 5.55 -12.03 14.22
CA SER A 274 5.40 -11.75 15.66
C SER A 274 6.74 -11.66 16.37
N THR A 275 6.82 -10.81 17.40
CA THR A 275 8.05 -10.64 18.20
C THR A 275 7.71 -10.21 19.63
N ARG A 276 8.62 -10.45 20.58
CA ARG A 276 8.52 -9.92 21.95
C ARG A 276 9.39 -8.69 22.19
N SER A 277 10.35 -8.41 21.32
CA SER A 277 11.27 -7.27 21.46
C SER A 277 10.76 -5.98 20.84
N GLY A 278 9.84 -6.08 19.89
CA GLY A 278 9.42 -4.97 19.06
C GLY A 278 10.05 -4.98 17.67
N TRP A 279 9.64 -4.00 16.88
CA TRP A 279 9.90 -3.86 15.46
C TRP A 279 10.74 -2.64 15.17
N CYS A 280 11.60 -2.75 14.18
CA CYS A 280 12.60 -1.76 13.82
C CYS A 280 12.45 -1.49 12.31
N LEU A 281 11.98 -0.29 11.96
CA LEU A 281 11.79 0.18 10.58
C LEU A 281 12.85 1.24 10.26
N ASP A 282 13.52 1.10 9.14
CA ASP A 282 14.43 2.09 8.56
C ASP A 282 13.87 2.49 7.20
N LEU A 283 13.57 3.78 7.01
CA LEU A 283 13.09 4.27 5.72
C LEU A 283 14.17 4.31 4.64
N GLY A 284 15.45 4.23 5.02
CA GLY A 284 16.60 4.34 4.12
C GLY A 284 17.29 5.71 4.18
N ASP A 285 18.49 5.80 3.61
CA ASP A 285 19.34 7.00 3.73
C ASP A 285 18.75 8.24 3.04
N ASN A 286 17.83 8.04 2.08
CA ASN A 286 17.22 9.10 1.27
C ASN A 286 15.94 9.68 1.87
N TYR A 287 15.56 9.27 3.08
CA TYR A 287 14.25 9.61 3.63
C TYR A 287 14.36 10.07 5.08
N THR A 288 13.72 11.19 5.36
CA THR A 288 13.43 11.63 6.72
C THR A 288 11.96 12.00 6.82
N LEU A 289 11.32 11.66 7.92
CA LEU A 289 9.89 11.81 8.12
C LEU A 289 9.63 12.58 9.42
N ARG A 290 8.93 13.71 9.30
CA ARG A 290 8.25 14.35 10.44
C ARG A 290 6.90 13.66 10.62
N LEU A 291 6.85 12.70 11.53
CA LEU A 291 5.69 11.83 11.74
C LEU A 291 4.56 12.58 12.44
N THR A 292 3.38 12.70 11.80
CA THR A 292 2.18 13.32 12.41
C THR A 292 1.22 12.28 12.93
N ASP A 293 1.06 11.16 12.21
CA ASP A 293 0.15 10.09 12.56
C ASP A 293 0.74 8.76 12.12
N TYR A 294 0.28 7.67 12.71
CA TYR A 294 0.61 6.33 12.25
C TYR A 294 -0.51 5.36 12.57
N THR A 295 -0.65 4.37 11.71
CA THR A 295 -1.63 3.29 11.86
C THR A 295 -0.92 1.97 12.04
N LEU A 296 -1.39 1.14 12.98
CA LEU A 296 -0.92 -0.23 13.13
C LEU A 296 -2.04 -1.21 12.78
N ARG A 297 -1.69 -2.28 12.06
CA ARG A 297 -2.56 -3.42 11.79
C ARG A 297 -2.05 -4.61 12.58
N GLN A 298 -2.91 -5.19 13.39
CA GLN A 298 -2.57 -6.33 14.24
C GLN A 298 -3.43 -7.53 13.89
N LEU A 299 -2.79 -8.69 13.73
CA LEU A 299 -3.49 -9.95 13.56
C LEU A 299 -3.88 -10.51 14.93
N GLY A 300 -5.11 -11.00 15.03
CA GLY A 300 -5.60 -11.59 16.26
C GLY A 300 -7.01 -12.13 16.12
N SER A 301 -7.31 -13.20 16.84
CA SER A 301 -8.64 -13.79 16.93
C SER A 301 -9.44 -13.30 18.14
N ASN A 302 -8.81 -12.57 19.06
CA ASN A 302 -9.45 -12.00 20.23
C ASN A 302 -8.74 -10.72 20.70
N ASP A 303 -9.47 -9.88 21.43
CA ASP A 303 -8.95 -8.57 21.87
C ASP A 303 -7.82 -8.64 22.90
N ARG A 304 -7.67 -9.79 23.57
CA ARG A 304 -6.62 -10.00 24.58
C ARG A 304 -5.24 -10.19 23.95
N ASN A 305 -5.19 -10.53 22.67
CA ASN A 305 -3.95 -10.76 21.93
C ASN A 305 -3.35 -9.49 21.34
N PHE A 306 -4.08 -8.37 21.34
CA PHE A 306 -3.60 -7.10 20.80
C PHE A 306 -2.70 -6.34 21.77
N LEU A 307 -1.81 -5.54 21.20
CA LEU A 307 -0.84 -4.73 21.95
C LEU A 307 -1.56 -3.62 22.70
N GLN A 308 -1.50 -3.66 24.03
CA GLN A 308 -2.16 -2.69 24.89
C GLN A 308 -1.22 -1.57 25.35
N ASN A 309 0.06 -1.89 25.55
CA ASN A 309 1.04 -1.00 26.14
C ASN A 309 2.29 -0.96 25.26
N PHE A 310 2.53 0.14 24.56
CA PHE A 310 3.68 0.29 23.67
C PHE A 310 4.12 1.73 23.46
N GLU A 311 5.35 1.87 22.98
CA GLU A 311 5.92 3.16 22.57
C GLU A 311 6.38 3.07 21.12
N ILE A 312 6.22 4.18 20.40
CA ILE A 312 6.90 4.42 19.14
C ILE A 312 8.08 5.35 19.39
N LEU A 313 9.25 4.95 18.92
CA LEU A 313 10.49 5.71 19.05
C LEU A 313 10.99 6.14 17.67
N GLY A 314 11.61 7.30 17.59
CA GLY A 314 12.21 7.85 16.38
C GLY A 314 13.70 8.12 16.58
N LYS A 315 14.47 7.93 15.51
CA LYS A 315 15.92 8.22 15.46
C LYS A 315 16.31 8.69 14.06
N LEU A 316 17.20 9.67 13.96
CA LEU A 316 17.60 10.26 12.68
C LEU A 316 18.83 9.57 12.09
N GLY A 317 19.94 9.50 12.81
CA GLY A 317 21.20 8.87 12.36
C GLY A 317 21.76 7.88 13.37
N ALA A 318 22.70 7.03 12.96
CA ALA A 318 23.21 5.91 13.77
C ALA A 318 23.78 6.32 15.15
N LYS A 319 24.26 7.56 15.30
CA LYS A 319 24.84 8.08 16.56
C LYS A 319 23.81 8.70 17.51
N ASP A 320 22.59 8.93 17.06
CA ASP A 320 21.57 9.62 17.86
C ASP A 320 20.92 8.68 18.88
N ASP A 321 20.38 9.25 19.95
CA ASP A 321 19.55 8.50 20.87
C ASP A 321 18.15 8.26 20.31
N TRP A 322 17.48 7.22 20.82
CA TRP A 322 16.07 6.98 20.50
C TRP A 322 15.20 7.97 21.28
N HIS A 323 14.37 8.72 20.56
CA HIS A 323 13.41 9.64 21.14
C HIS A 323 12.02 9.04 21.15
N VAL A 324 11.30 9.20 22.25
CA VAL A 324 9.90 8.76 22.32
C VAL A 324 9.04 9.70 21.49
N VAL A 325 8.40 9.16 20.46
CA VAL A 325 7.49 9.89 19.58
C VAL A 325 6.05 9.75 20.06
N GLY A 326 5.69 8.62 20.68
CA GLY A 326 4.38 8.44 21.30
C GLY A 326 4.36 7.30 22.30
N ARG A 327 3.51 7.41 23.33
CA ARG A 327 3.30 6.38 24.36
C ARG A 327 1.82 6.05 24.48
N HIS A 328 1.50 4.75 24.48
CA HIS A 328 0.14 4.26 24.50
C HIS A 328 -0.06 3.25 25.60
N HIS A 329 -0.89 3.58 26.58
CA HIS A 329 -1.24 2.70 27.69
C HIS A 329 -2.67 2.21 27.55
N GLN A 330 -2.88 0.93 27.89
CA GLN A 330 -4.19 0.28 27.95
C GLN A 330 -5.05 0.56 26.71
N VAL A 331 -4.47 0.42 25.53
CA VAL A 331 -5.19 0.64 24.27
C VAL A 331 -6.43 -0.22 24.23
N ASP A 332 -7.59 0.45 24.17
CA ASP A 332 -8.86 -0.23 23.95
C ASP A 332 -8.99 -0.63 22.48
N TRP A 333 -8.95 -1.94 22.25
CA TRP A 333 -9.20 -2.56 20.95
C TRP A 333 -10.66 -3.00 20.77
N ARG A 334 -11.48 -3.02 21.83
CA ARG A 334 -12.89 -3.44 21.74
C ARG A 334 -13.74 -2.47 20.92
N SER A 335 -13.38 -1.19 20.97
CA SER A 335 -13.96 -0.14 20.13
C SER A 335 -13.63 -0.29 18.64
N GLN A 336 -12.58 -1.04 18.29
CA GLN A 336 -12.21 -1.28 16.90
C GLN A 336 -12.92 -2.52 16.35
N ARG A 337 -13.39 -2.44 15.10
CA ARG A 337 -14.06 -3.56 14.43
C ARG A 337 -13.04 -4.57 13.93
N PHE A 338 -13.39 -5.85 13.98
CA PHE A 338 -12.62 -6.89 13.30
C PHE A 338 -12.85 -6.79 11.79
N THR A 339 -11.75 -6.81 11.05
CA THR A 339 -11.77 -7.05 9.60
C THR A 339 -11.32 -8.48 9.35
N HIS A 340 -12.12 -9.22 8.59
CA HIS A 340 -11.82 -10.58 8.20
C HIS A 340 -11.35 -10.60 6.75
N ARG A 341 -10.23 -11.27 6.49
CA ARG A 341 -9.72 -11.51 5.14
C ARG A 341 -9.46 -12.99 4.94
N PHE A 342 -10.07 -13.54 3.90
CA PHE A 342 -9.79 -14.91 3.48
C PHE A 342 -8.57 -14.93 2.57
N LEU A 343 -7.50 -15.57 3.02
CA LEU A 343 -6.34 -15.88 2.18
C LEU A 343 -6.31 -17.39 1.94
N GLY A 344 -6.96 -17.85 0.88
CA GLY A 344 -7.24 -19.27 0.65
C GLY A 344 -8.12 -19.85 1.76
N ASN A 345 -7.63 -20.89 2.46
CA ASN A 345 -8.36 -21.55 3.55
C ASN A 345 -8.12 -20.94 4.95
N LYS A 346 -7.40 -19.82 5.05
CA LYS A 346 -7.11 -19.15 6.33
C LYS A 346 -7.96 -17.88 6.46
N ASP A 347 -8.76 -17.81 7.53
CA ASP A 347 -9.37 -16.56 7.98
C ASP A 347 -8.32 -15.77 8.78
N LEU A 348 -7.89 -14.65 8.22
CA LEU A 348 -7.03 -13.68 8.87
C LEU A 348 -7.91 -12.56 9.41
N SER A 349 -8.18 -12.61 10.71
CA SER A 349 -8.83 -11.51 11.42
C SER A 349 -7.78 -10.51 11.90
N TYR A 350 -8.01 -9.22 11.62
CA TYR A 350 -7.16 -8.15 12.11
C TYR A 350 -7.98 -6.96 12.60
N LYS A 351 -7.31 -6.09 13.36
CA LYS A 351 -7.79 -4.75 13.70
C LYS A 351 -6.75 -3.72 13.32
N THR A 352 -7.22 -2.53 12.97
CA THR A 352 -6.40 -1.35 12.76
C THR A 352 -6.72 -0.30 13.83
N LYS A 353 -5.75 0.56 14.09
CA LYS A 353 -5.97 1.77 14.87
C LYS A 353 -4.92 2.81 14.49
N THR A 354 -5.35 4.05 14.34
CA THR A 354 -4.47 5.21 14.12
C THR A 354 -4.26 6.02 15.39
N TRP A 355 -3.06 6.57 15.53
CA TRP A 355 -2.73 7.53 16.58
C TRP A 355 -2.04 8.75 15.98
N SER A 356 -2.43 9.92 16.47
CA SER A 356 -1.72 11.17 16.21
C SER A 356 -0.53 11.31 17.17
N VAL A 357 0.53 11.94 16.67
CA VAL A 357 1.73 12.28 17.42
C VAL A 357 1.53 13.65 18.05
N GLU A 358 1.65 13.71 19.37
CA GLU A 358 1.55 14.96 20.12
C GLU A 358 2.93 15.55 20.41
N GLY A 359 3.05 16.88 20.35
CA GLY A 359 4.27 17.60 20.74
C GLY A 359 5.15 18.04 19.56
N GLU A 360 6.46 18.15 19.83
CA GLU A 360 7.44 18.67 18.85
C GLU A 360 7.70 17.64 17.73
N LEU A 361 7.33 18.01 16.50
CA LEU A 361 7.53 17.18 15.31
C LEU A 361 8.97 17.26 14.82
N ARG A 362 9.78 16.28 15.22
CA ARG A 362 11.15 16.08 14.73
C ARG A 362 11.17 15.16 13.52
N ALA A 363 12.16 15.34 12.66
CA ALA A 363 12.40 14.47 11.51
C ALA A 363 13.20 13.24 11.95
N TYR A 364 12.71 12.05 11.61
CA TYR A 364 13.35 10.78 11.90
C TYR A 364 13.44 9.93 10.64
N ARG A 365 14.46 9.09 10.56
CA ARG A 365 14.62 8.10 9.48
C ARG A 365 14.19 6.70 9.96
N GLN A 366 14.56 6.39 11.19
CA GLN A 366 14.36 5.09 11.79
C GLN A 366 13.27 5.18 12.85
N PHE A 367 12.40 4.17 12.87
CA PHE A 367 11.31 4.05 13.82
C PHE A 367 11.37 2.70 14.53
N LYS A 368 10.98 2.69 15.80
CA LYS A 368 10.83 1.47 16.59
C LYS A 368 9.47 1.41 17.23
N ILE A 369 8.86 0.24 17.23
CA ILE A 369 7.65 -0.04 18.03
C ILE A 369 8.04 -1.07 19.06
N VAL A 370 8.02 -0.70 20.33
CA VAL A 370 8.46 -1.57 21.43
C VAL A 370 7.38 -1.70 22.49
N PRO A 371 7.19 -2.90 23.06
CA PRO A 371 6.27 -3.06 24.18
C PRO A 371 6.82 -2.31 25.40
N MET A 372 5.93 -1.66 26.16
CA MET A 372 6.34 -1.05 27.43
C MET A 372 6.67 -2.13 28.45
N LYS A 373 7.84 -2.00 29.08
CA LYS A 373 8.23 -2.84 30.22
C LYS A 373 7.57 -2.27 31.47
N ASP A 374 6.32 -2.64 31.73
CA ASP A 374 5.69 -2.30 33.00
C ASP A 374 6.36 -3.09 34.13
N ARG A 375 6.74 -2.41 35.21
CA ARG A 375 7.37 -3.03 36.40
C ARG A 375 6.34 -3.71 37.31
N SER A 376 5.05 -3.45 37.12
CA SER A 376 3.99 -3.77 38.07
C SER A 376 3.21 -5.07 37.78
N THR A 377 3.42 -5.70 36.62
CA THR A 377 2.83 -7.02 36.33
C THR A 377 3.94 -8.03 36.13
N SER A 378 3.97 -9.04 36.99
CA SER A 378 4.81 -10.22 36.86
C SER A 378 4.41 -11.02 35.62
N VAL A 379 4.79 -10.57 34.43
CA VAL A 379 5.62 -11.30 33.43
C VAL A 379 5.89 -10.33 32.27
N PRO A 380 7.14 -9.88 32.07
CA PRO A 380 7.54 -9.25 30.81
C PRO A 380 7.32 -10.23 29.64
N GLY A 381 6.44 -9.87 28.70
CA GLY A 381 6.38 -10.52 27.39
C GLY A 381 5.72 -11.90 27.32
N THR A 382 4.59 -12.17 27.98
CA THR A 382 3.84 -13.41 27.71
C THR A 382 3.25 -13.45 26.29
N HIS A 383 2.81 -12.31 25.77
CA HIS A 383 2.13 -12.22 24.48
C HIS A 383 3.06 -11.61 23.42
N ALA A 384 3.24 -12.31 22.31
CA ALA A 384 4.03 -11.82 21.19
C ALA A 384 3.25 -10.72 20.46
N MET A 385 3.92 -9.60 20.16
CA MET A 385 3.39 -8.51 19.35
C MET A 385 3.28 -9.00 17.90
N SER A 386 2.05 -9.27 17.45
CA SER A 386 1.75 -9.79 16.12
C SER A 386 1.28 -8.65 15.21
N LEU A 387 2.22 -7.95 14.59
CA LEU A 387 1.93 -6.89 13.63
C LEU A 387 1.91 -7.45 12.21
N ALA A 388 0.97 -6.96 11.41
CA ALA A 388 0.80 -7.33 10.01
C ALA A 388 0.65 -6.10 9.09
N GLY A 389 0.95 -4.93 9.63
CA GLY A 389 0.89 -3.67 8.91
C GLY A 389 1.38 -2.52 9.80
N ILE A 390 2.12 -1.61 9.21
CA ILE A 390 2.33 -0.24 9.67
C ILE A 390 2.12 0.72 8.51
N GLU A 391 1.46 1.85 8.77
CA GLU A 391 1.38 2.98 7.85
C GLU A 391 1.77 4.26 8.60
N LEU A 392 2.50 5.16 7.93
CA LEU A 392 3.05 6.38 8.52
C LEU A 392 2.55 7.61 7.76
N TYR A 393 2.28 8.69 8.47
CA TYR A 393 1.78 9.95 7.92
C TYR A 393 2.60 11.13 8.41
N GLY A 394 2.58 12.22 7.66
CA GLY A 394 3.29 13.45 7.99
C GLY A 394 4.05 14.02 6.80
N VAL A 395 5.21 14.63 7.04
CA VAL A 395 6.00 15.25 5.98
C VAL A 395 7.28 14.48 5.72
N LEU A 396 7.36 13.84 4.56
CA LEU A 396 8.52 13.09 4.08
C LEU A 396 9.42 14.01 3.28
N SER A 397 10.66 14.18 3.72
CA SER A 397 11.68 14.94 3.01
C SER A 397 12.62 13.98 2.27
N VAL A 398 12.77 14.21 0.97
CA VAL A 398 13.64 13.45 0.06
C VAL A 398 14.72 14.39 -0.47
N PRO A 399 16.02 14.12 -0.27
CA PRO A 399 17.09 14.91 -0.86
C PRO A 399 16.99 14.86 -2.39
N TYR A 400 17.35 15.94 -3.08
CA TYR A 400 17.65 15.85 -4.52
C TYR A 400 18.85 14.90 -4.68
N LEU A 401 18.59 13.74 -5.28
CA LEU A 401 19.65 12.92 -5.84
C LEU A 401 19.97 13.53 -7.21
N ASP A 402 21.19 14.06 -7.36
CA ASP A 402 21.74 14.47 -8.66
C ASP A 402 21.87 13.29 -9.63
#